data_AF-A0A2E6H5P6-F1
#
_entry.id   AF-A0A2E6H5P6-F1
#
_cell.length_a   1.000
_cell.length_b   1.000
_cell.length_c   1.000
_cell.angle_alpha   90.00
_cell.angle_beta   90.00
_cell.angle_gamma   90.00
#
_symmetry.space_group_name_H-M   'P 1'
#
loop_
_entity.id
_entity.type
_entity.pdbx_description
1 polymer ?
#
loop_
_entity_poly.entity_id
_entity_poly.type
_entity_poly.pdbx_seq_one_letter_code
_entity_poly.pdbx_strand_id
1 'polypeptide(L)' 'MKFWNMTVFNADKDVDVSFILQAPPYKKSKIIDIISGVHPEYSNFRLESIEKPAHIKEWAKE' A
#
# COMPACT_ATOMS: atom_id res chain seq x y z
N MET A 1 12.16 -7.95 -3.18
CA MET A 1 10.84 -7.29 -3.00
C MET A 1 11.00 -6.23 -1.91
N LYS A 2 10.22 -5.15 -1.93
CA LYS A 2 10.21 -4.12 -0.88
C LYS A 2 8.84 -4.05 -0.23
N PHE A 3 8.84 -3.74 1.07
CA PHE A 3 7.64 -3.47 1.83
C PHE A 3 7.40 -1.97 1.88
N TRP A 4 6.13 -1.60 1.72
CA TRP A 4 5.69 -0.23 1.78
C TRP A 4 4.53 -0.14 2.77
N ASN A 5 4.60 0.81 3.68
CA ASN A 5 3.42 1.22 4.43
C ASN A 5 2.71 2.29 3.60
N MET A 6 1.45 2.05 3.27
CA MET A 6 0.64 3.02 2.55
C MET A 6 -0.56 3.42 3.39
N THR A 7 -0.72 4.71 3.60
CA THR A 7 -1.92 5.32 4.18
C THR A 7 -2.65 6.06 3.08
N VAL A 8 -3.93 5.78 2.92
CA VAL A 8 -4.81 6.44 1.96
C VAL A 8 -6.07 6.88 2.68
N PHE A 9 -6.61 8.02 2.25
CA PHE A 9 -7.95 8.41 2.64
C PHE A 9 -8.95 7.71 1.72
N ASN A 10 -9.86 6.93 2.31
CA ASN A 10 -10.95 6.29 1.60
C ASN A 10 -12.17 7.20 1.63
N ALA A 11 -12.53 7.78 0.49
CA ALA A 11 -13.66 8.69 0.38
C ALA A 11 -15.02 8.00 0.56
N ASP A 12 -15.13 6.70 0.26
CA ASP A 12 -16.36 5.93 0.45
C ASP A 12 -16.69 5.72 1.93
N LYS A 13 -15.65 5.52 2.74
CA LYS A 13 -15.78 5.23 4.17
C LYS A 13 -15.51 6.44 5.06
N ASP A 14 -15.08 7.56 4.49
CA ASP A 14 -14.66 8.78 5.20
C ASP A 14 -13.60 8.49 6.29
N VAL A 15 -12.63 7.62 6.00
CA VAL A 15 -11.58 7.20 6.96
C VAL A 15 -10.21 7.06 6.30
N ASP A 16 -9.16 7.28 7.08
CA ASP A 16 -7.80 6.90 6.72
C ASP A 16 -7.59 5.39 6.91
N VAL A 17 -7.16 4.73 5.85
CA VAL A 17 -6.84 3.29 5.83
C VAL A 17 -5.34 3.14 5.64
N SER A 18 -4.69 2.42 6.55
CA SER A 18 -3.27 2.07 6.44
C SER A 18 -3.09 0.58 6.18
N PHE A 19 -2.25 0.24 5.21
CA PHE A 19 -1.95 -1.15 4.88
C PHE A 19 -0.53 -1.33 4.37
N ILE A 20 -0.03 -2.56 4.54
CA ILE A 20 1.32 -2.93 4.16
C ILE A 20 1.30 -3.64 2.83
N LEU A 21 2.04 -3.09 1.88
CA LEU A 21 2.14 -3.57 0.51
C LEU A 21 3.49 -4.24 0.31
N GLN A 22 3.47 -5.50 -0.10
CA GLN A 22 4.64 -6.17 -0.66
C GLN A 22 4.62 -6.00 -2.18
N ALA A 23 5.57 -5.22 -2.70
CA ALA A 23 5.69 -4.98 -4.13
C ALA A 23 7.12 -5.23 -4.62
N PRO A 24 7.31 -5.44 -5.93
CA PRO A 24 8.62 -5.25 -6.55
C PRO A 24 9.19 -3.87 -6.21
N PRO A 25 10.52 -3.64 -6.39
CA PRO A 25 11.15 -2.36 -6.06
C PRO A 25 10.78 -1.26 -7.07
N TYR A 26 9.49 -1.01 -7.23
CA TYR A 26 8.94 0.07 -8.04
C TYR A 26 9.15 1.42 -7.35
N LYS A 27 9.16 2.49 -8.16
CA LYS A 27 9.13 3.86 -7.65
C LYS A 27 7.78 4.12 -6.98
N LYS A 28 7.76 4.97 -5.94
CA LYS A 28 6.53 5.35 -5.22
C LYS A 28 5.38 5.74 -6.15
N SER A 29 5.67 6.56 -7.17
CA SER A 29 4.70 6.99 -8.18
C SER A 29 3.99 5.84 -8.88
N LYS A 30 4.71 4.76 -9.22
CA LYS A 30 4.12 3.61 -9.91
C LYS A 30 3.17 2.82 -9.01
N ILE A 31 3.48 2.75 -7.71
CA ILE A 31 2.61 2.09 -6.73
C ILE A 31 1.32 2.89 -6.57
N ILE A 32 1.43 4.21 -6.42
CA ILE A 32 0.27 5.10 -6.31
C ILE A 32 -0.60 5.02 -7.56
N ASP A 33 0.01 5.02 -8.76
CA ASP A 33 -0.71 4.91 -10.03
C ASP A 33 -1.53 3.61 -10.15
N ILE A 34 -0.92 2.47 -9.79
CA ILE A 34 -1.60 1.17 -9.76
C ILE A 34 -2.77 1.19 -8.78
N ILE A 35 -2.54 1.67 -7.55
CA ILE A 35 -3.58 1.66 -6.52
C ILE A 35 -4.71 2.62 -6.87
N SER A 36 -4.39 3.82 -7.37
CA SER A 36 -5.40 4.79 -7.80
C SER A 36 -6.22 4.29 -8.99
N GLY A 37 -5.62 3.46 -9.86
CA GLY A 37 -6.34 2.84 -10.98
C GLY A 37 -7.27 1.71 -10.55
N VAL A 38 -6.94 0.99 -9.47
CA VAL A 38 -7.76 -0.11 -8.93
C VAL A 38 -8.82 0.40 -7.95
N HIS A 39 -8.46 1.40 -7.13
CA HIS A 39 -9.28 2.01 -6.09
C HIS A 39 -9.37 3.52 -6.32
N PRO A 40 -10.24 3.98 -7.24
CA PRO A 40 -10.43 5.41 -7.49
C PRO A 40 -11.05 6.16 -6.30
N GLU A 41 -11.65 5.44 -5.34
CA GLU A 41 -12.15 6.01 -4.08
C GLU A 41 -11.03 6.43 -3.12
N TYR A 42 -9.80 5.97 -3.35
CA TYR A 42 -8.65 6.33 -2.53
C TYR A 42 -8.05 7.66 -2.98
N SER A 43 -7.74 8.50 -2.01
CA SER A 43 -7.13 9.82 -2.18
C SER A 43 -6.09 10.06 -1.09
N ASN A 44 -5.30 11.14 -1.19
CA ASN A 44 -4.28 11.49 -0.19
C ASN A 44 -3.27 10.36 0.13
N PHE A 45 -2.69 9.77 -0.92
CA PHE A 45 -1.72 8.67 -0.80
C PHE A 45 -0.44 9.11 -0.08
N ARG A 46 -0.15 8.48 1.06
CA ARG A 46 1.11 8.55 1.78
C ARG A 46 1.80 7.21 1.72
N LEU A 47 3.01 7.17 1.16
CA LEU A 47 3.75 5.93 0.95
C LEU A 47 5.15 6.02 1.56
N GLU A 48 5.43 5.11 2.49
CA GLU A 48 6.70 5.02 3.21
C GLU A 48 7.31 3.64 2.99
N SER A 49 8.61 3.59 2.65
CA SER A 49 9.32 2.31 2.58
C SER A 49 9.60 1.85 4.00
N ILE A 50 9.18 0.63 4.32
CA ILE A 50 9.43 0.03 5.62
C ILE A 50 10.32 -1.20 5.47
N GLU A 51 11.04 -1.51 6.54
CA GLU A 51 11.63 -2.84 6.69
C GLU A 51 10.51 -3.87 6.86
N LYS A 52 10.77 -5.12 6.48
CA LYS A 52 9.78 -6.20 6.60
C LYS A 52 9.29 -6.28 8.05
N PRO A 53 7.99 -6.06 8.33
CA PRO A 53 7.50 -6.12 9.70
C PRO A 53 7.61 -7.56 10.21
N ALA A 54 8.16 -7.74 11.41
CA ALA A 54 8.42 -9.06 12.00
C ALA A 54 7.15 -9.92 12.18
N HIS A 55 5.96 -9.30 12.19
CA HIS A 55 4.67 -9.95 12.39
C HIS A 55 3.93 -10.29 11.10
N ILE A 56 4.44 -9.91 9.92
CA ILE A 56 3.83 -10.33 8.66
C ILE A 56 4.20 -11.79 8.39
N LYS A 57 3.25 -12.68 8.66
CA LYS A 57 3.25 -14.02 8.07
C LYS A 57 3.07 -13.84 6.56
N GLU A 58 4.10 -14.14 5.79
CA GLU A 58 3.94 -14.37 4.36
C GLU A 58 2.87 -15.45 4.20
N TRP A 59 1.76 -15.14 3.53
CA TRP A 59 0.87 -16.19 3.05
C TRP A 59 1.69 -17.03 2.09
N ALA A 60 2.12 -18.20 2.58
CA ALA A 60 2.74 -19.21 1.75
C ALA A 60 1.77 -19.47 0.60
N LYS A 61 2.24 -19.29 -0.64
CA LYS A 61 1.55 -19.80 -1.82
C LYS A 61 1.40 -21.31 -1.61
N GLU A 62 0.20 -21.75 -1.28
CA GLU A 62 -0.25 -23.12 -1.56
C GLU A 62 -0.46 -23.29 -3.07
#